data_AF-A0A4R8ZW01-F1
#
_entry.id   AF-A0A4R8ZW01-F1
#
_cell.length_a   1.000
_cell.length_b   1.000
_cell.length_c   1.000
_cell.angle_alpha   90.00
_cell.angle_beta   90.00
_cell.angle_gamma   90.00
#
_symmetry.space_group_name_H-M   'P 1'
#
loop_
_entity.id
_entity.type
_entity.pdbx_description
1 polymer ?
#
loop_
_entity_poly.entity_id
_entity_poly.type
_entity_poly.pdbx_seq_one_letter_code
_entity_poly.pdbx_strand_id
1 'polypeptide(L)'
;MNYDDIGKLIARVKIGDNRDVGKAGLLHEEWFQSLGHLPLDECLAAVVMHRQERPGVYLEAGHIIANVRLIRSRQERAERIVTAIQRGAISAPVITLDRAKFEAETQASIRKHRIARGVDPETGKPVAQ
;
A
#
# COMPACT_ATOMS: atom_id res chain seq x y z
N MET A 1 -15.51 -11.63 -16.90
CA MET A 1 -15.37 -10.73 -18.06
C MET A 1 -15.57 -11.50 -19.35
N ASN A 2 -15.90 -10.83 -20.45
CA ASN A 2 -16.07 -11.49 -21.76
C ASN A 2 -14.74 -11.63 -22.53
N TYR A 3 -14.79 -12.22 -23.72
CA TYR A 3 -13.60 -12.45 -24.56
C TYR A 3 -12.94 -11.14 -25.02
N ASP A 4 -13.74 -10.12 -25.37
CA ASP A 4 -13.25 -8.79 -25.75
C ASP A 4 -12.49 -8.11 -24.61
N ASP A 5 -12.99 -8.26 -23.37
CA ASP A 5 -12.36 -7.71 -22.18
C ASP A 5 -11.00 -8.37 -21.90
N ILE A 6 -10.85 -9.67 -22.18
CA ILE A 6 -9.54 -10.33 -22.14
C ILE A 6 -8.59 -9.73 -23.16
N GLY A 7 -9.06 -9.43 -24.37
CA GLY A 7 -8.25 -8.74 -25.37
C GLY A 7 -7.74 -7.37 -24.89
N LYS A 8 -8.61 -6.59 -24.25
CA LYS A 8 -8.23 -5.31 -23.60
C LYS A 8 -7.19 -5.53 -22.49
N LEU A 9 -7.37 -6.55 -21.66
CA LEU A 9 -6.45 -6.89 -20.58
C LEU A 9 -5.07 -7.29 -21.14
N ILE A 10 -5.01 -8.18 -22.13
CA ILE A 10 -3.76 -8.60 -22.77
C ILE A 10 -3.06 -7.41 -23.42
N ALA A 11 -3.81 -6.55 -24.12
CA ALA A 11 -3.26 -5.32 -24.71
C ALA A 11 -2.65 -4.40 -23.64
N ARG A 12 -3.32 -4.24 -22.48
CA ARG A 12 -2.78 -3.48 -21.35
C ARG A 12 -1.49 -4.08 -20.82
N VAL A 13 -1.42 -5.41 -20.73
CA VAL A 13 -0.22 -6.10 -20.27
C VAL A 13 0.94 -5.92 -21.26
N LYS A 14 0.66 -6.03 -22.57
CA LYS A 14 1.66 -5.89 -23.64
C LYS A 14 2.39 -4.54 -23.65
N ILE A 15 1.76 -3.47 -23.16
CA ILE A 15 2.43 -2.16 -23.03
C ILE A 15 3.71 -2.23 -22.16
N GLY A 16 3.73 -3.10 -21.16
CA GLY A 16 4.86 -3.25 -20.25
C GLY A 16 5.63 -4.56 -20.41
N ASP A 17 5.26 -5.37 -21.40
CA ASP A 17 5.80 -6.71 -21.61
C ASP A 17 5.77 -7.05 -23.10
N ASN A 18 6.92 -7.30 -23.69
CA ASN A 18 7.07 -7.62 -25.11
C ASN A 18 6.65 -9.07 -25.43
N ARG A 19 5.53 -9.53 -24.86
CA ARG A 19 4.96 -10.84 -25.16
C ARG A 19 4.49 -10.92 -26.61
N ASP A 20 4.85 -12.01 -27.27
CA ASP A 20 4.31 -12.32 -28.58
C ASP A 20 2.93 -12.97 -28.43
N VAL A 21 1.95 -12.38 -29.10
CA VAL A 21 0.58 -12.90 -29.11
C VAL A 21 0.46 -13.64 -30.42
N GLY A 22 0.85 -14.91 -30.42
CA GLY A 22 0.84 -15.73 -31.63
C GLY A 22 -0.52 -15.71 -32.32
N LYS A 23 -0.53 -15.81 -33.65
CA LYS A 23 -1.73 -15.72 -34.51
C LYS A 23 -2.81 -16.78 -34.21
N ALA A 24 -2.46 -17.83 -33.46
CA ALA A 24 -3.35 -18.95 -33.16
C ALA A 24 -4.40 -18.67 -32.07
N GLY A 25 -4.42 -17.48 -31.45
CA GLY A 25 -5.41 -17.13 -30.42
C GLY A 25 -5.27 -17.90 -29.10
N LEU A 26 -4.37 -18.87 -29.02
CA LEU A 26 -4.14 -19.72 -27.83
C LEU A 26 -3.88 -18.91 -26.56
N LEU A 27 -3.17 -17.78 -26.66
CA LEU A 27 -2.94 -16.90 -25.51
C LEU A 27 -4.24 -16.26 -25.00
N HIS A 28 -5.14 -15.85 -25.91
CA HIS A 28 -6.44 -15.29 -25.53
C HIS A 28 -7.30 -16.35 -24.86
N GLU A 29 -7.35 -17.55 -25.44
CA GLU A 29 -8.12 -18.67 -24.89
C GLU A 29 -7.63 -19.06 -23.48
N GLU A 30 -6.32 -19.22 -23.31
CA GLU A 30 -5.71 -19.55 -22.02
C GLU A 30 -6.02 -18.50 -20.95
N TRP A 31 -5.90 -17.21 -21.31
CA TRP A 31 -6.20 -16.11 -20.40
C TRP A 31 -7.70 -16.01 -20.11
N PHE A 32 -8.57 -16.28 -21.07
CA PHE A 32 -10.02 -16.31 -20.87
C PHE A 32 -10.43 -17.47 -19.96
N GLN A 33 -9.88 -18.66 -20.13
CA GLN A 33 -10.13 -19.78 -19.23
C GLN A 33 -9.63 -19.48 -17.81
N SER A 34 -8.47 -18.85 -17.69
CA SER A 34 -7.87 -18.52 -16.39
C SER A 34 -8.57 -17.36 -15.66
N LEU A 35 -8.97 -16.31 -16.38
CA LEU A 35 -9.39 -15.02 -15.80
C LEU A 35 -10.82 -14.63 -16.15
N GLY A 36 -11.51 -15.38 -17.01
CA GLY A 36 -12.85 -15.05 -17.50
C GLY A 36 -13.90 -14.97 -16.39
N HIS A 37 -13.68 -15.62 -15.26
CA HIS A 37 -14.54 -15.53 -14.08
C HIS A 37 -14.34 -14.24 -13.27
N LEU A 38 -13.31 -13.43 -13.57
CA LEU A 38 -13.01 -12.20 -12.85
C LEU A 38 -13.55 -10.95 -13.58
N PRO A 39 -13.86 -9.86 -12.84
CA PRO A 39 -14.13 -8.54 -13.40
C PRO A 39 -12.90 -7.89 -14.06
N LEU A 40 -13.11 -7.11 -15.13
CA LEU A 40 -12.01 -6.49 -15.89
C LEU A 40 -11.26 -5.42 -15.06
N ASP A 41 -12.00 -4.60 -14.33
CA ASP A 41 -11.49 -3.53 -13.47
C ASP A 41 -10.56 -4.08 -12.37
N GLU A 42 -10.96 -5.15 -11.69
CA GLU A 42 -10.11 -5.82 -10.69
C GLU A 42 -8.83 -6.38 -11.32
N CYS A 43 -8.93 -7.00 -12.50
CA CYS A 43 -7.77 -7.51 -13.22
C CYS A 43 -6.82 -6.38 -13.65
N LEU A 44 -7.34 -5.24 -14.12
CA LEU A 44 -6.53 -4.07 -14.45
C LEU A 44 -5.81 -3.51 -13.21
N ALA A 45 -6.50 -3.43 -12.07
CA ALA A 45 -5.89 -3.03 -10.81
C ALA A 45 -4.79 -4.01 -10.37
N ALA A 46 -5.01 -5.32 -10.53
CA ALA A 46 -4.04 -6.36 -10.23
C ALA A 46 -2.78 -6.29 -11.13
N VAL A 47 -2.92 -5.90 -12.41
CA VAL A 47 -1.78 -5.64 -13.31
C VAL A 47 -0.96 -4.46 -12.80
N VAL A 48 -1.61 -3.36 -12.38
CA VAL A 48 -0.92 -2.19 -11.84
C VAL A 48 -0.17 -2.56 -10.56
N MET A 49 -0.83 -3.27 -9.65
CA MET A 49 -0.25 -3.76 -8.41
C MET A 49 1.00 -4.60 -8.65
N HIS A 50 0.95 -5.58 -9.57
CA HIS A 50 2.11 -6.41 -9.89
C HIS A 50 3.29 -5.59 -10.38
N ARG A 51 3.05 -4.62 -11.27
CA ARG A 51 4.11 -3.77 -11.80
C ARG A 51 4.76 -2.88 -10.74
N GLN A 52 4.00 -2.46 -9.74
CA GLN A 52 4.51 -1.67 -8.61
C GLN A 52 5.29 -2.52 -7.61
N GLU A 53 4.80 -3.71 -7.29
CA GLU A 53 5.37 -4.57 -6.24
C GLU A 53 6.51 -5.47 -6.76
N ARG A 54 6.49 -5.84 -8.05
CA ARG A 54 7.43 -6.78 -8.67
C ARG A 54 7.94 -6.29 -10.04
N PRO A 55 8.67 -5.16 -10.07
CA PRO A 55 9.22 -4.64 -11.32
C PRO A 55 10.18 -5.65 -11.97
N GLY A 56 10.12 -5.79 -13.29
CA GLY A 56 10.98 -6.70 -14.06
C GLY A 56 10.57 -8.18 -14.02
N VAL A 57 9.54 -8.55 -13.26
CA VAL A 57 9.03 -9.94 -13.23
C VAL A 57 7.95 -10.14 -14.28
N TYR A 58 8.10 -11.19 -15.08
CA TYR A 58 7.13 -11.57 -16.11
C TYR A 58 5.73 -11.80 -15.52
N LEU A 59 4.71 -11.20 -16.14
CA LEU A 59 3.35 -11.21 -15.62
C LEU A 59 2.51 -12.36 -16.20
N GLU A 60 2.35 -13.42 -15.41
CA GLU A 60 1.44 -14.53 -15.73
C GLU A 60 0.01 -14.30 -15.20
N ALA A 61 -0.97 -15.03 -15.76
CA ALA A 61 -2.38 -14.96 -15.33
C ALA A 61 -2.54 -15.32 -13.84
N GLY A 62 -1.76 -16.27 -13.32
CA GLY A 62 -1.77 -16.64 -11.90
C GLY A 62 -1.44 -15.47 -10.95
N HIS A 63 -0.57 -14.55 -11.37
CA HIS A 63 -0.26 -13.35 -10.60
C HIS A 63 -1.47 -12.40 -10.50
N ILE A 64 -2.24 -12.29 -11.58
CA ILE A 64 -3.46 -11.48 -11.59
C ILE A 64 -4.46 -12.06 -10.60
N ILE A 65 -4.69 -13.38 -10.62
CA ILE A 65 -5.58 -14.06 -9.67
C ILE A 65 -5.14 -13.82 -8.22
N ALA A 66 -3.84 -13.98 -7.94
CA ALA A 66 -3.29 -13.75 -6.60
C ALA A 66 -3.50 -12.30 -6.12
N ASN A 67 -3.24 -11.33 -7.00
CA ASN A 67 -3.41 -9.91 -6.68
C ASN A 67 -4.88 -9.52 -6.53
N VAL A 68 -5.79 -10.06 -7.35
CA VAL A 68 -7.24 -9.82 -7.18
C VAL A 68 -7.71 -10.33 -5.82
N ARG A 69 -7.30 -11.53 -5.40
CA ARG A 69 -7.61 -12.06 -4.06
C ARG A 69 -7.09 -11.14 -2.95
N LEU A 70 -5.88 -10.62 -3.12
CA LEU A 70 -5.27 -9.70 -2.16
C LEU A 70 -6.01 -8.36 -2.09
N ILE A 71 -6.40 -7.80 -3.24
CA ILE A 71 -7.17 -6.56 -3.34
C ILE A 71 -8.51 -6.72 -2.62
N ARG A 72 -9.27 -7.79 -2.92
CA ARG A 72 -10.55 -8.08 -2.27
C ARG A 72 -10.38 -8.25 -0.76
N SER A 73 -9.39 -9.01 -0.31
CA SER A 73 -9.12 -9.18 1.12
C SER A 73 -8.80 -7.86 1.83
N ARG A 74 -8.06 -6.95 1.18
CA ARG A 74 -7.79 -5.60 1.71
C ARG A 74 -9.07 -4.75 1.78
N GLN A 75 -9.92 -4.81 0.75
CA GLN A 75 -11.20 -4.10 0.72
C GLN A 75 -12.15 -4.61 1.82
N GLU A 76 -12.36 -5.92 1.91
CA GLU A 76 -13.17 -6.56 2.95
C GLU A 76 -12.67 -6.21 4.36
N ARG A 77 -11.34 -6.16 4.55
CA ARG A 77 -10.75 -5.72 5.83
C ARG A 77 -11.07 -4.25 6.10
N ALA A 78 -10.93 -3.37 5.12
CA ALA A 78 -11.25 -1.95 5.28
C ALA A 78 -12.74 -1.73 5.61
N GLU A 79 -13.64 -2.42 4.90
CA GLU A 79 -15.09 -2.38 5.15
C GLU A 79 -15.44 -2.87 6.57
N ARG A 80 -14.81 -3.96 7.03
CA ARG A 80 -14.99 -4.45 8.40
C ARG A 80 -14.55 -3.42 9.44
N ILE A 81 -13.43 -2.74 9.23
CA ILE A 81 -12.95 -1.68 10.13
C ILE A 81 -13.94 -0.52 10.15
N VAL A 82 -14.38 -0.04 8.98
CA VAL A 82 -15.35 1.05 8.87
C VAL A 82 -16.66 0.69 9.58
N THR A 83 -17.16 -0.53 9.35
CA THR A 83 -18.38 -1.02 10.00
C THR A 83 -18.22 -1.10 11.52
N ALA A 84 -17.08 -1.55 12.02
CA ALA A 84 -16.80 -1.64 13.45
C ALA A 84 -16.72 -0.25 14.11
N ILE A 85 -16.16 0.75 13.42
CA ILE A 85 -16.15 2.14 13.87
C ILE A 85 -17.58 2.70 13.92
N GLN A 86 -18.36 2.51 12.86
CA GLN A 86 -19.76 2.99 12.80
C GLN A 86 -20.65 2.39 13.89
N ARG A 87 -20.39 1.14 14.29
CA ARG A 87 -21.09 0.46 15.38
C ARG A 87 -20.53 0.79 16.77
N GLY A 88 -19.48 1.61 16.87
CA GLY A 88 -18.83 1.96 18.13
C GLY A 88 -18.03 0.82 18.78
N ALA A 89 -17.81 -0.30 18.07
CA ALA A 89 -17.01 -1.42 18.56
C ALA A 89 -15.50 -1.11 18.56
N ILE A 90 -15.07 -0.17 17.71
CA ILE A 90 -13.72 0.38 17.69
C ILE A 90 -13.85 1.90 17.82
N SER A 91 -13.24 2.49 18.85
CA SER A 91 -13.08 3.94 18.95
C SER A 91 -11.70 4.35 18.45
N ALA A 92 -11.62 5.52 17.80
CA ALA A 92 -10.33 6.12 17.51
C ALA A 92 -9.65 6.48 18.84
N PRO A 93 -8.35 6.17 19.02
CA PRO A 93 -7.64 6.57 20.21
C PRO A 93 -7.69 8.09 20.34
N VAL A 94 -8.23 8.57 21.45
CA VAL A 94 -8.20 9.99 21.78
C VAL A 94 -6.78 10.32 22.20
N ILE A 95 -6.09 11.17 21.43
CA ILE A 95 -4.78 11.69 21.83
C ILE A 95 -5.00 12.62 23.02
N THR A 96 -4.71 12.14 24.22
CA THR A 96 -4.83 12.89 25.49
C THR A 96 -3.56 13.65 25.84
N LEU A 97 -2.70 13.93 24.86
CA LEU A 97 -1.45 14.63 25.09
C LEU A 97 -1.72 16.06 25.57
N ASP A 98 -1.43 16.31 26.85
CA ASP A 98 -1.30 17.66 27.36
C ASP A 98 -0.02 18.27 26.78
N ARG A 99 -0.22 19.11 25.76
CA ARG A 99 0.89 19.72 25.03
C ARG A 99 1.75 20.62 25.91
N ALA A 100 1.15 21.33 26.86
CA ALA A 100 1.89 22.23 27.74
C ALA A 100 2.79 21.42 28.69
N LYS A 101 2.25 20.35 29.27
CA LYS A 101 3.03 19.44 30.12
C LYS A 101 4.17 18.76 29.34
N PHE A 102 3.88 18.27 28.12
CA PHE A 102 4.89 17.62 27.28
C PHE A 102 6.04 18.56 26.90
N GLU A 103 5.72 19.80 26.52
CA GLU A 103 6.74 20.82 26.19
C GLU A 103 7.58 21.18 27.41
N ALA A 104 6.97 21.31 28.59
CA ALA A 104 7.68 21.57 29.84
C ALA A 104 8.63 20.43 30.23
N GLU A 105 8.17 19.18 30.15
CA GLU A 105 9.01 17.99 30.44
C GLU A 105 10.17 17.85 29.43
N THR A 106 9.91 18.16 28.16
CA THR A 106 10.92 18.16 27.11
C THR A 106 12.00 19.21 27.37
N GLN A 107 11.62 20.44 27.70
CA GLN A 107 12.57 21.49 28.04
C GLN A 107 13.37 21.16 29.30
N ALA A 108 12.73 20.61 30.33
CA ALA A 108 13.41 20.18 31.55
C ALA A 108 14.44 19.07 31.26
N SER A 109 14.11 18.12 30.39
CA SER A 109 15.02 17.06 29.95
C SER A 109 16.23 17.63 29.18
N ILE A 110 15.98 18.52 28.21
CA ILE A 110 17.04 19.21 27.43
C ILE A 110 17.99 19.94 28.38
N ARG A 111 17.44 20.69 29.34
CA ARG A 111 18.22 21.45 30.31
C ARG A 111 19.07 20.53 31.20
N LYS A 112 18.50 19.45 31.72
CA LYS A 112 19.23 18.44 32.51
C LYS A 112 20.38 17.82 31.73
N HIS A 113 20.16 17.50 30.46
CA HIS A 113 21.20 16.95 29.58
C HIS A 113 22.32 17.95 29.29
N ARG A 114 21.99 19.23 29.13
CA ARG A 114 22.97 20.31 28.91
C ARG A 114 23.86 20.53 30.13
N ILE A 115 23.28 20.56 31.32
CA ILE A 115 24.01 20.64 32.59
C ILE A 115 24.97 19.46 32.73
N ALA A 116 24.50 18.23 32.46
CA ALA A 116 25.35 17.04 32.52
C ALA A 116 26.52 17.05 31.52
N ARG A 117 26.38 17.77 30.40
CA ARG A 117 27.45 17.97 29.39
C ARG A 117 28.35 19.17 29.70
N GLY A 118 28.10 19.93 30.77
CA GLY A 118 28.89 21.12 31.13
C GLY A 118 28.71 22.30 30.17
N VAL A 119 27.60 22.34 29.43
CA VAL A 119 27.23 23.45 28.54
C VAL A 119 26.11 24.27 29.16
N ASP A 120 25.96 25.51 28.72
CA ASP A 120 24.91 26.42 29.18
C ASP A 120 23.52 25.73 29.12
N PRO A 121 22.78 25.68 30.24
CA PRO A 121 21.48 25.01 30.30
C PRO A 121 20.43 25.60 29.34
N GLU A 122 20.47 26.90 29.10
CA GLU A 122 19.46 27.63 28.32
C GLU A 122 19.87 27.74 26.85
N THR A 123 21.16 28.00 26.58
CA THR A 123 21.65 28.23 25.21
C THR A 123 22.35 27.04 24.57
N GLY A 124 22.77 26.05 25.37
CA GLY A 124 23.52 24.87 24.89
C GLY A 124 24.94 25.19 24.42
N LYS A 125 25.41 26.43 24.60
CA LYS A 125 26.75 26.87 24.20
C LYS A 125 27.79 26.46 25.26
N PRO A 126 29.06 26.27 24.88
CA PRO A 126 30.13 26.09 25.85
C PRO A 126 30.18 27.28 26.80
N VAL A 127 30.21 27.03 28.11
CA VAL A 127 30.46 28.10 29.10
C VAL A 127 31.90 28.54 28.87
N ALA A 128 32.10 29.78 28.40
CA ALA A 128 33.44 30.32 28.21
C ALA A 128 34.17 30.32 29.58
N GLN A 129 35.38 29.74 29.61
CA GLN A 129 36.27 29.76 30.78
C GLN A 129 36.76 31.19 31.06
#